data_AF-A0A2A6M5X5-F1
#
_entry.id   AF-A0A2A6M5X5-F1
#
_cell.length_a   1.000
_cell.length_b   1.000
_cell.length_c   1.000
_cell.angle_alpha   90.00
_cell.angle_beta   90.00
_cell.angle_gamma   90.00
#
_symmetry.space_group_name_H-M   'P 1'
#
loop_
_entity.id
_entity.type
_entity.pdbx_description
1 polymer ?
#
loop_
_entity_poly.entity_id
_entity_poly.type
_entity_poly.pdbx_seq_one_letter_code
_entity_poly.pdbx_strand_id
1 'polypeptide(L)' 'MTFDDDVELALAAACEELQMTRDELIRLIMREWLEGYAFLPVHELDEGSEGSA' A
#
# COMPACT_ATOMS: atom_id res chain seq x y z
N MET A 1 -15.65 6.57 0.13
CA MET A 1 -15.56 6.51 1.61
C MET A 1 -14.71 7.67 2.04
N THR A 2 -15.24 8.53 2.90
CA THR A 2 -14.54 9.68 3.47
C THR A 2 -14.14 9.29 4.89
N PHE A 3 -12.85 9.42 5.20
CA PHE A 3 -12.33 9.26 6.55
C PHE A 3 -12.48 10.57 7.33
N ASP A 4 -12.11 10.55 8.61
CA ASP A 4 -11.98 11.76 9.41
C ASP A 4 -10.93 12.71 8.80
N ASP A 5 -11.09 14.01 9.07
CA ASP A 5 -10.32 15.08 8.41
C ASP A 5 -8.80 14.93 8.60
N ASP A 6 -8.36 14.43 9.75
CA ASP A 6 -6.96 14.17 10.06
C ASP A 6 -6.38 13.04 9.21
N VAL A 7 -7.16 11.97 9.02
CA VAL A 7 -6.79 10.84 8.16
C VAL A 7 -6.76 11.25 6.69
N GLU A 8 -7.74 12.03 6.22
CA GLU A 8 -7.72 12.54 4.83
C GLU A 8 -6.52 13.46 4.59
N LEU A 9 -6.15 14.32 5.55
CA LEU A 9 -4.98 15.18 5.45
C LEU A 9 -3.68 14.36 5.39
N ALA A 10 -3.55 13.34 6.24
CA ALA A 10 -2.40 12.45 6.25
C ALA A 10 -2.29 11.64 4.95
N LEU A 11 -3.41 11.13 4.43
CA LEU A 11 -3.46 10.43 3.14
C LEU A 11 -3.07 11.35 1.99
N ALA A 12 -3.56 12.59 1.96
CA ALA A 12 -3.22 13.56 0.93
C ALA A 12 -1.71 13.88 0.92
N ALA A 13 -1.12 14.13 2.10
CA ALA A 13 0.31 14.36 2.23
C ALA A 13 1.13 13.14 1.78
N ALA A 14 0.73 11.92 2.19
CA ALA A 14 1.41 10.70 1.77
C ALA A 14 1.28 10.43 0.26
N CYS A 15 0.14 10.76 -0.36
CA CYS A 15 -0.04 10.66 -1.81
C CYS A 15 0.92 11.60 -2.56
N GLU A 16 1.09 12.82 -2.06
CA GLU A 16 2.04 13.78 -2.62
C GLU A 16 3.48 13.28 -2.45
N GLU A 17 3.88 12.87 -1.26
CA GLU A 17 5.26 12.41 -1.00
C GLU A 17 5.63 11.15 -1.79
N LEU A 18 4.71 10.18 -1.87
CA LEU A 18 4.95 8.89 -2.54
C LEU A 18 4.62 8.91 -4.03
N GLN A 19 4.08 10.02 -4.55
CA GLN A 19 3.62 10.14 -5.94
C GLN A 19 2.62 9.03 -6.32
N MET A 20 1.71 8.71 -5.41
CA MET A 20 0.68 7.68 -5.59
C MET A 20 -0.71 8.31 -5.59
N THR A 21 -1.66 7.67 -6.26
CA THR A 21 -3.07 8.03 -6.07
C THR A 21 -3.57 7.57 -4.72
N ARG A 22 -4.60 8.24 -4.19
CA ARG A 22 -5.25 7.87 -2.93
C ARG A 22 -5.74 6.41 -2.91
N ASP A 23 -6.24 5.92 -4.04
CA ASP A 23 -6.72 4.54 -4.17
C ASP A 23 -5.56 3.53 -4.14
N GLU A 24 -4.44 3.80 -4.82
CA GLU A 24 -3.24 2.97 -4.75
C GLU A 24 -2.65 2.93 -3.33
N LEU A 25 -2.55 4.10 -2.67
CA LEU A 25 -2.04 4.19 -1.30
C LEU A 25 -2.92 3.43 -0.30
N ILE A 26 -4.24 3.58 -0.37
CA ILE A 26 -5.16 2.83 0.50
C ILE A 26 -5.04 1.33 0.28
N ARG A 27 -4.94 0.87 -0.98
CA ARG A 27 -4.73 -0.55 -1.27
C ARG A 27 -3.41 -1.05 -0.73
N LEU A 28 -2.35 -0.26 -0.81
CA LEU A 28 -1.04 -0.59 -0.24
C LEU A 28 -1.13 -0.75 1.28
N ILE A 29 -1.62 0.27 1.99
CA ILE A 29 -1.76 0.27 3.45
C ILE A 29 -2.61 -0.92 3.92
N MET A 30 -3.76 -1.14 3.27
CA MET A 30 -4.66 -2.24 3.63
C MET A 30 -4.02 -3.60 3.38
N ARG A 31 -3.25 -3.75 2.29
CA ARG A 31 -2.53 -4.99 1.99
C ARG A 31 -1.49 -5.28 3.06
N GLU A 32 -0.59 -4.34 3.34
CA GLU A 32 0.47 -4.52 4.34
C GLU A 32 -0.11 -4.82 5.72
N TRP A 33 -1.18 -4.13 6.11
CA TRP A 33 -1.88 -4.40 7.35
C TRP A 33 -2.44 -5.83 7.38
N LEU A 34 -3.18 -6.26 6.35
CA LEU A 34 -3.77 -7.60 6.31
C LEU A 34 -2.73 -8.73 6.23
N GLU A 35 -1.61 -8.50 5.55
CA GLU A 35 -0.48 -9.45 5.49
C GLU A 35 0.18 -9.60 6.87
N GLY A 36 0.40 -8.50 7.59
CA GLY A 36 0.97 -8.52 8.95
C GLY A 36 0.13 -9.27 9.99
N TYR A 37 -1.20 -9.34 9.78
CA TYR A 37 -2.12 -10.11 10.62
C TYR A 37 -2.45 -11.50 10.07
N ALA A 38 -1.75 -11.96 9.02
CA ALA A 38 -1.99 -13.24 8.36
C ALA A 38 -3.42 -13.45 7.80
N PHE A 39 -4.12 -12.34 7.51
CA PHE A 39 -5.38 -12.38 6.76
C PHE A 39 -5.14 -12.50 5.25
N LEU A 40 -3.99 -12.04 4.77
CA LEU A 40 -3.49 -12.27 3.42
C LEU A 40 -2.14 -12.99 3.48
N PRO A 41 -1.85 -13.87 2.50
CA PRO A 41 -0.48 -14.37 2.31
C PRO A 41 0.42 -13.20 1.96
N VAL A 42 1.63 -13.16 2.55
CA VAL A 42 2.63 -12.13 2.26
C VAL A 42 2.98 -12.19 0.78
N HIS A 43 2.79 -11.08 0.07
CA HIS A 43 3.26 -10.99 -1.30
C HIS A 43 4.76 -10.75 -1.24
N GLU A 44 5.57 -11.79 -1.46
CA GLU A 44 6.94 -11.58 -1.88
C GLU A 44 6.86 -10.86 -3.24
N LEU A 45 7.18 -9.57 -3.25
CA LEU A 45 7.43 -8.86 -4.49
C LEU A 45 8.57 -9.62 -5.15
N ASP A 46 8.25 -10.46 -6.14
CA ASP A 46 9.21 -11.23 -6.92
C ASP A 46 10.25 -10.24 -7.47
N GLU A 47 11.38 -10.14 -6.76
CA GLU A 47 12.56 -9.41 -7.19
C GLU A 47 13.08 -10.16 -8.41
N GLY A 48 12.54 -9.81 -9.58
CA GLY A 48 13.03 -10.19 -10.90
C GLY A 48 13.56 -11.62 -11.00
N SER A 49 12.71 -12.56 -11.41
CA SER A 49 13.18 -13.73 -12.17
C SER A 49 13.77 -13.29 -13.53
N GLU A 50 14.84 -12.50 -13.52
CA GLU A 50 15.82 -12.44 -14.59
C GLU A 50 16.99 -13.37 -14.23
N GLY A 51 16.88 -14.61 -14.70
CA GLY A 51 18.04 -15.44 -15.00
C GLY A 51 18.25 -16.69 -14.15
N SER A 52 17.88 -17.84 -14.70
CA SER A 52 18.90 -18.86 -15.01
C SER A 52 18.41 -19.81 -16.11
N ALA A 53 19.09 -19.72 -17.27
CA ALA A 53 19.37 -20.72 -18.32
C ALA A 53 18.38 -21.86 -18.60
#